data_AF-A0A3D5YH30-F1
#
_entry.id   AF-A0A3D5YH30-F1
#
_cell.length_a   1.000
_cell.length_b   1.000
_cell.length_c   1.000
_cell.angle_alpha   90.00
_cell.angle_beta   90.00
_cell.angle_gamma   90.00
#
_symmetry.space_group_name_H-M   'P 1'
#
loop_
_entity.id
_entity.type
_entity.pdbx_description
1 polymer ?
#
loop_
_entity_poly.entity_id
_entity_poly.type
_entity_poly.pdbx_seq_one_letter_code
_entity_poly.pdbx_strand_id
1 'polypeptide(L)'
;MGKIFLPIEENIQDMEQFIFNAGHELKTPLSVIKSHLQLALAKKQYQKPIDESVKEIDKMNTLLDALVNISVIHQETQKETIDISQEVEYIISQYNQHAKKNKIIVTVENIDSCNVIANREHLHMLVSNLLSNAIKYNKPGGKIHITIAS
;
A
#
# COMPACT_ATOMS: atom_id res chain seq x y z
N MET A 1 -15.23 -34.97 13.84
CA MET A 1 -15.41 -33.58 14.28
C MET A 1 -14.05 -33.03 14.69
N GLY A 2 -13.30 -32.39 13.79
CA GLY A 2 -11.93 -31.95 14.11
C GLY A 2 -11.09 -31.41 12.94
N LYS A 3 -11.59 -31.46 11.70
CA LYS A 3 -10.88 -30.91 10.52
C LYS A 3 -11.42 -29.58 9.99
N ILE A 4 -12.42 -28.98 10.65
CA ILE A 4 -13.09 -27.74 10.17
C ILE A 4 -12.52 -26.48 10.86
N PHE A 5 -11.85 -26.61 12.01
CA PHE A 5 -11.34 -25.46 12.79
C PHE A 5 -9.88 -25.08 12.50
N LEU A 6 -9.07 -26.00 11.95
CA LEU A 6 -7.65 -25.76 11.64
C LEU A 6 -7.42 -24.52 10.73
N PRO A 7 -8.21 -24.29 9.65
CA PRO A 7 -7.98 -23.11 8.80
C PRO A 7 -8.32 -21.79 9.48
N ILE A 8 -9.22 -21.80 10.48
CA ILE A 8 -9.66 -20.58 11.17
C ILE A 8 -8.64 -20.18 12.25
N GLU A 9 -8.12 -21.16 12.99
CA GLU A 9 -7.10 -20.93 14.02
C GLU A 9 -5.78 -20.45 13.41
N GLU A 10 -5.37 -21.00 12.26
CA GLU A 10 -4.19 -20.55 11.52
C GLU A 10 -4.33 -19.09 11.03
N ASN A 11 -5.47 -18.72 10.45
CA ASN A 11 -5.74 -17.34 10.01
C ASN A 11 -5.75 -16.33 11.18
N ILE A 12 -6.24 -16.73 12.34
CA ILE A 12 -6.25 -15.87 13.54
C ILE A 12 -4.82 -15.66 14.06
N GLN A 13 -4.01 -16.72 14.13
CA GLN A 13 -2.61 -16.61 14.57
C GLN A 13 -1.78 -15.73 13.63
N ASP A 14 -1.95 -15.87 12.32
CA ASP A 14 -1.27 -15.03 11.34
C ASP A 14 -1.66 -13.55 11.51
N MET A 15 -2.93 -13.28 11.80
CA MET A 15 -3.42 -11.92 12.07
C MET A 15 -2.88 -11.34 13.37
N GLU A 16 -2.87 -12.11 14.47
CA GLU A 16 -2.28 -11.67 15.74
C GLU A 16 -0.78 -11.38 15.59
N GLN A 17 -0.05 -12.27 14.90
CA GLN A 17 1.37 -12.08 14.62
C GLN A 17 1.60 -10.85 13.73
N PHE A 18 0.73 -10.61 12.74
CA PHE A 18 0.81 -9.43 11.89
C PHE A 18 0.58 -8.13 12.66
N ILE A 19 -0.46 -8.06 13.50
CA ILE A 19 -0.75 -6.89 14.35
C ILE A 19 0.41 -6.65 15.31
N PHE A 20 0.96 -7.70 15.92
CA PHE A 20 2.11 -7.62 16.79
C PHE A 20 3.33 -7.04 16.06
N ASN A 21 3.65 -7.57 14.88
CA ASN A 21 4.76 -7.10 14.05
C ASN A 21 4.57 -5.64 13.65
N ALA A 22 3.38 -5.24 13.21
CA ALA A 22 3.08 -3.86 12.85
C ALA A 22 3.20 -2.90 14.05
N GLY A 23 2.77 -3.32 15.24
CA GLY A 23 2.97 -2.56 16.47
C GLY A 23 4.46 -2.33 16.80
N HIS A 24 5.30 -3.33 16.54
CA HIS A 24 6.75 -3.19 16.66
C HIS A 24 7.33 -2.26 15.58
N GLU A 25 6.92 -2.42 14.33
CA GLU A 25 7.36 -1.57 13.23
C GLU A 25 6.94 -0.11 13.39
N LEU A 26 5.83 0.18 14.07
CA LEU A 26 5.38 1.55 14.39
C LEU A 26 6.18 2.22 15.52
N LYS A 27 6.81 1.47 16.44
CA LYS A 27 7.60 2.06 17.53
C LYS A 27 8.91 2.71 17.04
N THR A 28 9.50 2.14 16.00
CA THR A 28 10.73 2.65 15.37
C THR A 28 10.55 4.06 14.78
N PRO A 29 9.60 4.32 13.86
CA PRO A 29 9.35 5.64 13.30
C PRO A 29 9.01 6.66 14.40
N LEU A 30 8.23 6.26 15.41
CA LEU A 30 7.89 7.13 16.54
C LEU A 30 9.13 7.57 17.35
N SER A 31 10.06 6.64 17.58
CA SER A 31 11.32 6.92 18.28
C SER A 31 12.22 7.87 17.47
N VAL A 32 12.26 7.69 16.15
CA VAL A 32 12.99 8.54 15.20
C VAL A 32 12.39 9.95 15.19
N ILE A 33 11.06 10.09 15.10
CA ILE A 33 10.36 11.38 15.18
C ILE A 33 10.72 12.10 16.48
N LYS A 34 10.64 11.41 17.63
CA LYS A 34 10.99 12.00 18.92
C LYS A 34 12.43 12.50 18.95
N SER A 35 13.37 11.72 18.42
CA SER A 35 14.78 12.10 18.32
C SER A 35 15.00 13.34 17.44
N HIS A 36 14.36 13.41 16.26
CA HIS A 36 14.42 14.58 15.38
C HIS A 36 13.90 15.84 16.09
N LEU A 37 12.76 15.75 16.77
CA LEU A 37 12.19 16.89 17.49
C LEU A 37 13.07 17.32 18.68
N GLN A 38 13.68 16.37 19.41
CA GLN A 38 14.65 16.69 20.47
C GLN A 38 15.89 17.38 19.92
N LEU A 39 16.40 16.92 18.77
CA LEU A 39 17.53 17.54 18.08
C LEU A 39 17.19 18.96 17.62
N ALA A 40 15.98 19.18 17.12
CA ALA A 40 15.50 20.49 16.70
C ALA A 40 15.51 21.50 17.86
N LEU A 41 15.01 21.07 19.02
CA LEU A 41 15.00 21.87 20.24
C LEU A 41 16.43 22.17 20.73
N ALA A 42 17.31 21.17 20.76
CA ALA A 42 18.68 21.33 21.24
C ALA A 42 19.53 22.26 20.35
N LYS A 43 19.37 22.15 19.03
CA LYS A 43 20.16 22.93 18.05
C LYS A 43 19.50 24.25 17.63
N LYS A 44 18.24 24.49 18.04
CA LYS A 44 17.39 25.59 17.53
C LYS A 44 17.33 25.62 15.99
N GLN A 45 17.33 24.44 15.37
CA GLN A 45 17.23 24.23 13.93
C GLN A 45 16.01 23.36 13.65
N TYR A 46 14.93 23.96 13.13
CA TYR A 46 13.63 23.30 13.10
C TYR A 46 13.29 22.66 11.76
N GLN A 47 13.64 23.31 10.65
CA GLN A 47 13.16 22.92 9.32
C GLN A 47 13.48 21.47 8.97
N LYS A 48 14.77 21.12 8.95
CA LYS A 48 15.21 19.78 8.54
C LYS A 48 14.64 18.67 9.45
N PRO A 49 14.74 18.75 10.79
CA PRO A 49 14.16 17.72 11.65
C PRO A 49 12.63 17.60 11.51
N ILE A 50 11.91 18.71 11.31
CA ILE A 50 10.46 18.67 11.05
C ILE A 50 10.17 17.94 9.73
N ASP A 51 10.89 18.27 8.66
CA ASP A 51 10.72 17.61 7.35
C ASP A 51 11.01 16.10 7.45
N GLU A 52 12.01 15.71 8.24
CA GLU A 52 12.33 14.30 8.49
C GLU A 52 11.27 13.62 9.36
N SER A 53 10.68 14.30 10.34
CA SER A 53 9.55 13.80 11.12
C SER A 53 8.30 13.58 10.27
N VAL A 54 7.98 14.50 9.35
CA VAL A 54 6.83 14.36 8.43
C VAL A 54 6.99 13.12 7.56
N LYS A 55 8.18 12.90 6.99
CA LYS A 55 8.46 11.69 6.20
C LYS A 55 8.26 10.41 7.00
N GLU A 56 8.55 10.45 8.30
CA GLU A 56 8.42 9.29 9.17
C GLU A 56 6.95 9.04 9.54
N ILE A 57 6.14 10.09 9.68
CA ILE A 57 4.67 10.01 9.80
C ILE A 57 4.06 9.41 8.53
N ASP A 58 4.51 9.82 7.35
CA ASP A 58 4.01 9.26 6.08
C ASP A 58 4.27 7.75 5.97
N LYS A 59 5.44 7.29 6.46
CA LYS A 59 5.72 5.84 6.56
C LYS A 59 4.78 5.14 7.52
N MET A 60 4.50 5.73 8.68
CA MET A 60 3.55 5.17 9.65
C MET A 60 2.14 5.06 9.06
N ASN A 61 1.69 6.09 8.33
CA ASN A 61 0.40 6.06 7.63
C ASN A 61 0.34 4.92 6.61
N THR A 62 1.42 4.70 5.86
CA THR A 62 1.49 3.57 4.91
C THR A 62 1.36 2.20 5.62
N LEU A 63 1.94 2.05 6.82
CA LEU A 63 1.80 0.82 7.62
C LEU A 63 0.39 0.66 8.18
N LEU A 64 -0.24 1.75 8.61
CA LEU A 64 -1.63 1.75 9.08
C LEU A 64 -2.60 1.42 7.95
N ASP A 65 -2.40 1.96 6.75
CA ASP A 65 -3.21 1.64 5.58
C ASP A 65 -3.11 0.14 5.26
N ALA A 66 -1.91 -0.45 5.35
CA ALA A 66 -1.72 -1.89 5.17
C ALA A 66 -2.47 -2.72 6.23
N LEU A 67 -2.50 -2.28 7.50
CA LEU A 67 -3.26 -2.92 8.57
C LEU A 67 -4.77 -2.88 8.32
N VAL A 68 -5.28 -1.70 7.96
CA VAL A 68 -6.71 -1.51 7.64
C VAL A 68 -7.11 -2.38 6.45
N ASN A 69 -6.29 -2.40 5.41
CA ASN A 69 -6.51 -3.22 4.23
C ASN A 69 -6.69 -4.71 4.54
N ILE A 70 -5.88 -5.27 5.46
CA ILE A 70 -6.04 -6.67 5.90
C ILE A 70 -7.38 -6.90 6.60
N SER A 71 -7.83 -5.94 7.41
CA SER A 71 -9.13 -6.06 8.08
C SER A 71 -10.32 -6.07 7.12
N VAL A 72 -10.19 -5.43 5.95
CA VAL A 72 -11.24 -5.34 4.91
C VAL A 72 -11.29 -6.61 4.04
N ILE A 73 -10.16 -7.30 3.83
CA ILE A 73 -10.10 -8.53 3.01
C ILE A 73 -10.96 -9.67 3.61
N HIS A 74 -11.12 -9.70 4.93
CA HIS A 74 -11.79 -10.78 5.65
C HIS A 74 -13.31 -10.60 5.79
N GLN A 75 -13.89 -9.51 5.28
CA GLN A 75 -15.34 -9.35 5.26
C GLN A 75 -15.92 -10.11 4.06
N GLU A 76 -17.03 -10.83 4.26
CA GLU A 76 -17.83 -11.34 3.14
C GLU A 76 -18.35 -10.15 2.33
N THR A 77 -17.70 -9.88 1.21
CA THR A 77 -18.02 -8.76 0.35
C THR A 77 -18.71 -9.25 -0.92
N GLN A 78 -19.67 -8.45 -1.41
CA GLN A 78 -20.36 -8.77 -2.67
C GLN A 78 -19.36 -8.69 -3.83
N LYS A 79 -19.42 -9.70 -4.70
CA LYS A 79 -18.72 -9.70 -5.98
C LYS A 79 -19.64 -9.14 -7.05
N GLU A 80 -19.07 -8.35 -7.95
CA GLU A 80 -19.75 -7.80 -9.11
C GLU A 80 -18.91 -8.01 -10.36
N THR A 81 -19.52 -7.78 -11.53
CA THR A 81 -18.78 -7.77 -12.79
C THR A 81 -18.09 -6.42 -12.94
N ILE A 82 -16.78 -6.43 -13.10
CA ILE A 82 -15.94 -5.23 -13.18
C ILE A 82 -15.15 -5.28 -14.48
N ASP A 83 -15.19 -4.19 -15.25
CA ASP A 83 -14.25 -3.98 -16.35
C ASP A 83 -12.90 -3.58 -15.74
N ILE A 84 -11.98 -4.55 -15.65
CA ILE A 84 -10.67 -4.34 -15.01
C ILE A 84 -9.85 -3.29 -15.74
N SER A 85 -10.10 -3.09 -17.03
CA SER A 85 -9.40 -2.11 -17.85
C SER A 85 -9.71 -0.69 -17.38
N GLN A 86 -10.98 -0.39 -17.10
CA GLN A 86 -11.38 0.92 -16.58
C GLN A 86 -10.84 1.16 -15.17
N GLU A 87 -10.86 0.13 -14.31
CA GLU A 87 -10.37 0.23 -12.94
C GLU A 87 -8.85 0.49 -12.90
N VAL A 88 -8.09 -0.24 -13.72
CA VAL A 88 -6.63 -0.05 -13.84
C VAL A 88 -6.30 1.35 -14.38
N GLU A 89 -7.00 1.83 -15.41
CA GLU A 89 -6.82 3.19 -15.92
C GLU A 89 -7.09 4.25 -14.85
N TYR A 90 -8.18 4.08 -14.09
CA TYR A 90 -8.52 4.98 -12.99
C TYR A 90 -7.40 5.02 -11.94
N ILE A 91 -6.87 3.87 -11.53
CA ILE A 91 -5.79 3.79 -10.53
C ILE A 91 -4.52 4.45 -11.07
N ILE A 92 -4.12 4.17 -12.30
CA ILE A 92 -2.94 4.80 -12.92
C ILE A 92 -3.08 6.33 -12.90
N SER A 93 -4.28 6.84 -13.16
CA SER A 93 -4.54 8.29 -13.12
C SER A 93 -4.22 8.92 -11.76
N GLN A 94 -4.49 8.22 -10.65
CA GLN A 94 -4.20 8.66 -9.29
C GLN A 94 -2.69 8.68 -8.98
N TYR A 95 -1.94 7.75 -9.57
CA TYR A 95 -0.50 7.61 -9.34
C TYR A 95 0.38 8.44 -10.28
N ASN A 96 -0.19 9.12 -11.28
CA ASN A 96 0.55 9.92 -12.27
C ASN A 96 1.51 10.95 -11.64
N GLN A 97 1.06 11.68 -10.62
CA GLN A 97 1.91 12.68 -9.96
C GLN A 97 3.05 12.01 -9.18
N HIS A 98 2.79 10.86 -8.57
CA HIS A 98 3.78 10.10 -7.82
C HIS A 98 4.83 9.47 -8.74
N ALA A 99 4.42 8.87 -9.86
CA ALA A 99 5.32 8.35 -10.89
C ALA A 99 6.21 9.46 -11.48
N LYS A 100 5.62 10.63 -11.81
CA LYS A 100 6.37 11.81 -12.29
C LYS A 100 7.43 12.27 -11.30
N LYS A 101 7.07 12.38 -10.01
CA LYS A 101 8.02 12.77 -8.94
C LYS A 101 9.21 11.82 -8.85
N ASN A 102 8.98 10.53 -9.07
CA ASN A 102 10.02 9.49 -9.05
C ASN A 102 10.72 9.27 -10.41
N LYS A 103 10.39 10.07 -11.44
CA LYS A 103 10.91 9.94 -12.82
C LYS A 103 10.68 8.54 -13.40
N ILE A 104 9.50 7.99 -13.17
CA ILE A 104 9.10 6.67 -13.67
C ILE A 104 8.11 6.84 -14.81
N ILE A 105 8.31 6.07 -15.87
CA ILE A 105 7.41 6.02 -17.03
C ILE A 105 6.48 4.83 -16.84
N VAL A 106 5.17 5.07 -16.81
CA VAL A 106 4.15 4.03 -16.80
C VAL A 106 3.60 3.90 -18.22
N THR A 107 3.66 2.71 -18.79
CA THR A 107 3.08 2.39 -20.10
C THR A 107 2.02 1.31 -19.93
N VAL A 108 0.90 1.49 -20.62
CA VAL A 108 -0.19 0.51 -20.66
C VAL A 108 -0.30 0.00 -22.08
N GLU A 109 -0.27 -1.31 -22.25
CA GLU A 109 -0.38 -2.00 -23.54
C GLU A 109 -1.52 -3.01 -23.47
N ASN A 110 -2.20 -3.25 -24.59
CA ASN A 110 -3.36 -4.15 -24.69
C ASN A 110 -4.42 -3.86 -23.61
N ILE A 111 -5.22 -2.81 -23.81
CA ILE A 111 -6.36 -2.50 -22.95
C ILE A 111 -7.61 -3.05 -23.61
N ASP A 112 -7.66 -4.37 -23.78
CA ASP A 112 -8.91 -5.00 -24.20
C ASP A 112 -9.88 -4.94 -23.01
N SER A 113 -11.16 -4.61 -23.26
CA SER A 113 -12.17 -4.65 -22.20
C SER A 113 -12.26 -6.07 -21.65
N CYS A 114 -11.96 -6.23 -20.37
CA CYS A 114 -11.86 -7.52 -19.72
C CYS A 114 -12.72 -7.49 -18.45
N ASN A 115 -13.79 -8.28 -18.46
CA ASN A 115 -14.73 -8.35 -17.36
C ASN A 115 -14.34 -9.46 -16.39
N VAL A 116 -14.17 -9.12 -15.12
CA VAL A 116 -13.87 -10.06 -14.04
C VAL A 116 -14.97 -10.03 -12.98
N ILE A 117 -15.24 -11.19 -12.35
CA ILE A 117 -16.14 -11.25 -11.19
C ILE A 117 -15.29 -11.15 -9.93
N ALA A 118 -15.29 -9.98 -9.31
CA ALA A 118 -14.47 -9.71 -8.13
C ALA A 118 -15.16 -8.69 -7.20
N ASN A 119 -14.60 -8.53 -6.00
CA ASN A 119 -14.94 -7.38 -5.17
C ASN A 119 -14.14 -6.16 -5.65
N ARG A 120 -14.82 -5.03 -5.91
CA ARG A 120 -14.19 -3.83 -6.48
C ARG A 120 -13.14 -3.22 -5.57
N GLU A 121 -13.42 -3.12 -4.27
CA GLU A 121 -12.48 -2.53 -3.31
C GLU A 121 -11.21 -3.38 -3.18
N HIS A 122 -11.35 -4.71 -3.15
CA HIS A 122 -10.22 -5.63 -3.09
C HIS A 122 -9.38 -5.56 -4.37
N LEU A 123 -10.02 -5.49 -5.54
CA LEU A 123 -9.33 -5.34 -6.82
C LEU A 123 -8.58 -4.00 -6.89
N HIS A 124 -9.25 -2.91 -6.48
CA HIS A 124 -8.67 -1.57 -6.42
C HIS A 124 -7.42 -1.54 -5.54
N MET A 125 -7.53 -2.12 -4.35
CA MET A 125 -6.44 -2.20 -3.38
C MET A 125 -5.28 -3.07 -3.89
N LEU A 126 -5.57 -4.20 -4.52
CA LEU A 126 -4.55 -5.07 -5.11
C LEU A 126 -3.73 -4.30 -6.16
N VAL A 127 -4.40 -3.70 -7.14
CA VAL A 127 -3.73 -2.98 -8.24
C VAL A 127 -2.98 -1.76 -7.70
N SER A 128 -3.58 -1.00 -6.78
CA SER A 128 -2.93 0.15 -6.13
C SER A 128 -1.67 -0.24 -5.37
N ASN A 129 -1.71 -1.36 -4.63
CA ASN A 129 -0.54 -1.87 -3.91
C ASN A 129 0.58 -2.31 -4.87
N LEU A 130 0.23 -3.00 -5.96
CA LEU A 130 1.21 -3.41 -6.97
C LEU A 130 1.83 -2.19 -7.66
N LEU A 131 1.04 -1.19 -8.05
CA LEU A 131 1.53 0.03 -8.69
C LEU A 131 2.38 0.88 -7.74
N SER A 132 1.94 1.03 -6.50
CA SER A 132 2.70 1.72 -5.44
C SER A 132 4.07 1.07 -5.23
N ASN A 133 4.11 -0.25 -5.11
CA ASN A 133 5.36 -1.00 -4.95
C ASN A 133 6.25 -0.87 -6.20
N ALA A 134 5.66 -0.97 -7.39
CA ALA A 134 6.39 -0.82 -8.64
C ALA A 134 6.98 0.59 -8.82
N ILE A 135 6.39 1.63 -8.22
CA ILE A 135 6.96 2.98 -8.18
C ILE A 135 8.04 3.09 -7.09
N LYS A 136 7.73 2.65 -5.87
CA LYS A 136 8.59 2.80 -4.69
C LYS A 136 9.92 2.06 -4.82
N TYR A 137 9.89 0.85 -5.38
CA TYR A 137 11.07 -0.02 -5.50
C TYR A 137 11.69 0.00 -6.90
N ASN A 138 11.28 0.92 -7.77
CA ASN A 138 11.89 1.06 -9.08
C ASN A 138 13.27 1.71 -9.03
N LYS A 139 14.00 1.58 -10.13
CA LYS A 139 15.21 2.38 -10.38
C LYS A 139 14.83 3.79 -10.86
N PRO A 140 15.64 4.83 -10.56
CA PRO A 140 15.47 6.16 -11.14
C PRO A 140 15.46 6.10 -12.68
N GLY A 141 14.48 6.74 -13.33
CA GLY A 141 14.33 6.66 -14.79
C GLY A 141 13.77 5.31 -15.30
N GLY A 142 13.30 4.46 -14.39
CA GLY A 142 12.74 3.15 -14.69
C GLY A 142 11.39 3.22 -15.40
N LYS A 143 10.90 2.04 -15.79
CA LYS A 143 9.64 1.86 -16.50
C LYS A 143 8.77 0.84 -15.78
N ILE A 144 7.46 1.06 -15.80
CA ILE A 144 6.42 0.11 -15.38
C ILE A 144 5.59 -0.17 -16.62
N HIS A 145 5.48 -1.45 -16.99
CA HIS A 145 4.64 -1.88 -18.11
C HIS A 145 3.46 -2.64 -17.54
N ILE A 146 2.25 -2.25 -17.94
CA ILE A 146 0.99 -2.85 -17.51
C ILE A 146 0.32 -3.41 -18.76
N THR A 147 -0.10 -4.66 -18.69
CA THR A 147 -0.78 -5.34 -19.80
C THR A 147 -2.06 -5.97 -19.29
N ILE A 148 -3.14 -5.83 -20.05
CA ILE A 148 -4.42 -6.47 -19.77
C ILE A 148 -4.70 -7.43 -20.93
N ALA A 149 -5.16 -8.64 -20.62
CA ALA A 149 -5.49 -9.63 -21.64
C ALA A 149 -6.75 -10.37 -21.18
N SER A 150 -7.64 -10.63 -22.14
CA SER A 150 -8.87 -11.42 -21.97
C SER A 150 -8.59 -12.91 -22.06
#